data_AF-A0A251XKD4-F1
#
_entry.id   AF-A0A251XKD4-F1
#
_cell.length_a   1.000
_cell.length_b   1.000
_cell.length_c   1.000
_cell.angle_alpha   90.00
_cell.angle_beta   90.00
_cell.angle_gamma   90.00
#
_symmetry.space_group_name_H-M   'P 1'
#
loop_
_entity.id
_entity.type
_entity.pdbx_description
1 polymer ?
#
loop_
_entity_poly.entity_id
_entity_poly.type
_entity_poly.pdbx_seq_one_letter_code
_entity_poly.pdbx_strand_id
1 'polypeptide(L)'
;MHHGLDLIVLGLLFVLAYAFGQLGKRIGLPAIPIYMLVGLLASPNVDWFPLDFASGDIELIAVFGLILLLFNLGLEFDQDEFFGNAGKLIISGGSYVLINMGVGFAFGFALGWGTARRSSSRA
;
A
#
# COMPACT_ATOMS: atom_id res chain seq x y z
N MET A 1 1.26 -4.20 29.86
CA MET A 1 0.01 -3.72 29.26
C MET A 1 -0.01 -2.21 29.35
N HIS A 2 0.35 -1.50 28.28
CA HIS A 2 0.35 -0.04 28.25
C HIS A 2 -0.32 0.48 26.97
N HIS A 3 -1.51 -0.05 26.67
CA HIS A 3 -2.32 0.26 25.48
C HIS A 3 -2.59 1.77 25.27
N GLY A 4 -2.51 2.59 26.34
CA GLY A 4 -2.67 4.03 26.24
C GLY A 4 -1.54 4.73 25.48
N LEU A 5 -0.28 4.31 25.68
CA LEU A 5 0.85 4.84 24.91
C LEU A 5 0.75 4.43 23.45
N ASP A 6 0.24 3.21 23.21
CA ASP A 6 0.03 2.70 21.89
C ASP A 6 -0.90 3.64 21.08
N LEU A 7 -2.10 3.89 21.60
CA LEU A 7 -3.06 4.76 20.93
C LEU A 7 -2.56 6.19 20.69
N ILE A 8 -1.69 6.72 21.56
CA ILE A 8 -1.10 8.05 21.41
C ILE A 8 -0.16 8.11 20.22
N VAL A 9 0.74 7.13 20.08
CA VAL A 9 1.67 7.08 18.95
C VAL A 9 0.92 6.84 17.65
N LEU A 10 -0.08 5.96 17.63
CA LEU A 10 -0.92 5.78 16.45
C LEU A 10 -1.62 7.09 16.06
N GLY A 11 -2.17 7.81 17.03
CA GLY A 11 -2.76 9.13 16.80
C GLY A 11 -1.74 10.12 16.25
N LEU A 12 -0.52 10.12 16.79
CA LEU A 12 0.59 10.93 16.28
C LEU A 12 0.92 10.57 14.83
N LEU A 13 0.99 9.28 14.48
CA LEU A 13 1.23 8.82 13.11
C LEU A 13 0.16 9.32 12.14
N PHE A 14 -1.12 9.28 12.52
CA PHE A 14 -2.18 9.85 11.69
C PHE A 14 -2.06 11.36 11.52
N VAL A 15 -1.72 12.09 12.59
CA VAL A 15 -1.50 13.54 12.51
C VAL A 15 -0.31 13.87 11.60
N LEU A 16 0.80 13.16 11.74
CA LEU A 16 1.99 13.34 10.91
C LEU A 16 1.68 13.00 9.45
N ALA A 17 1.04 11.87 9.18
CA ALA A 17 0.62 11.47 7.84
C ALA A 17 -0.27 12.54 7.20
N TYR A 18 -1.29 13.02 7.90
CA TYR A 18 -2.18 14.08 7.43
C TYR A 18 -1.44 15.39 7.16
N ALA A 19 -0.63 15.86 8.12
CA ALA A 19 0.09 17.12 8.01
C ALA A 19 1.08 17.11 6.85
N PHE A 20 1.92 16.08 6.75
CA PHE A 20 2.88 15.95 5.67
C PHE A 20 2.20 15.71 4.33
N GLY A 21 1.14 14.89 4.27
CA GLY A 21 0.37 14.70 3.04
C GLY A 21 -0.24 16.00 2.54
N GLN A 22 -0.76 16.84 3.45
CA GLN A 22 -1.30 18.14 3.10
C GLN A 22 -0.21 19.14 2.66
N LEU A 23 0.96 19.10 3.28
CA LEU A 23 2.11 19.91 2.87
C LEU A 23 2.61 19.49 1.48
N GLY A 24 2.68 18.18 1.22
CA GLY A 24 3.02 17.62 -0.08
C GLY A 24 2.12 18.06 -1.21
N LYS A 25 0.80 18.10 -0.95
CA LYS A 25 -0.17 18.63 -1.92
C LYS A 25 0.15 20.06 -2.33
N ARG A 26 0.70 20.90 -1.45
CA ARG A 26 1.08 22.29 -1.78
C ARG A 26 2.23 22.37 -2.79
N ILE A 27 3.11 21.36 -2.81
CA ILE A 27 4.23 21.26 -3.75
C ILE A 27 3.93 20.32 -4.93
N GLY A 28 2.67 19.90 -5.10
CA GLY A 28 2.24 19.05 -6.22
C GLY A 28 2.58 17.56 -6.06
N LEU A 29 3.02 17.12 -4.87
CA LEU A 29 3.30 15.70 -4.63
C LEU A 29 2.02 14.91 -4.33
N PRO A 30 1.87 13.69 -4.87
CA PRO A 30 0.83 12.77 -4.45
C PRO A 30 0.95 12.45 -2.96
N ALA A 31 -0.18 12.25 -2.28
CA ALA A 31 -0.19 12.02 -0.83
C ALA A 31 0.33 10.62 -0.45
N ILE A 32 0.12 9.61 -1.31
CA ILE A 32 0.46 8.20 -1.03
C ILE A 32 1.97 8.02 -0.75
N PRO A 33 2.91 8.51 -1.59
CA PRO A 33 4.34 8.45 -1.29
C PRO A 33 4.72 9.04 0.06
N ILE A 34 4.04 10.11 0.48
CA ILE A 34 4.32 10.79 1.73
C ILE A 34 3.85 9.93 2.91
N TYR A 35 2.67 9.32 2.82
CA TYR A 35 2.20 8.38 3.84
C TYR A 35 3.14 7.18 3.97
N MET A 36 3.66 6.67 2.85
CA MET A 36 4.67 5.60 2.87
C MET A 36 5.95 6.04 3.57
N LEU A 37 6.42 7.28 3.34
CA LEU A 37 7.59 7.81 4.04
C LEU A 37 7.35 7.97 5.54
N VAL A 38 6.17 8.45 5.95
CA VAL A 38 5.82 8.53 7.39
C VAL A 38 5.83 7.14 8.03
N GLY A 39 5.25 6.14 7.37
CA GLY A 39 5.29 4.75 7.84
C GLY A 39 6.70 4.17 7.90
N LEU A 40 7.55 4.48 6.91
CA LEU A 40 8.96 4.09 6.90
C LEU A 40 9.74 4.72 8.04
N LEU A 41 9.55 6.02 8.31
CA LEU A 41 10.19 6.75 9.39
C LEU A 41 9.71 6.28 10.78
N ALA A 42 8.50 5.75 10.86
CA ALA A 42 7.95 5.12 12.05
C ALA A 42 8.44 3.68 12.27
N SER A 43 9.21 3.12 11.33
CA SER A 43 9.76 1.77 11.44
C SER A 43 10.77 1.69 12.57
N PRO A 44 10.80 0.60 13.36
CA PRO A 44 11.81 0.39 14.40
C PRO A 44 13.24 0.28 13.86
N ASN A 45 13.41 0.19 12.53
CA ASN A 45 14.72 0.19 11.87
C ASN A 45 15.26 1.61 11.62
N VAL A 46 14.49 2.66 11.93
CA VAL A 46 14.88 4.06 11.76
C VAL A 46 15.09 4.69 13.14
N ASP A 47 16.36 4.83 13.53
CA ASP A 47 16.75 5.32 14.87
C ASP A 47 16.36 6.79 15.15
N TRP A 48 15.91 7.54 14.14
CA TRP A 48 15.51 8.94 14.29
C TRP A 48 14.16 9.12 14.99
N PHE A 49 13.34 8.08 15.05
CA PHE A 49 12.03 8.13 15.69
C PHE A 49 11.82 6.84 16.50
N PRO A 50 12.16 6.82 17.81
CA PRO A 50 12.00 5.64 18.66
C PRO A 50 10.52 5.46 19.02
N LEU A 51 9.72 5.04 18.04
CA LEU A 51 8.37 4.54 18.26
C LEU A 51 8.49 3.04 18.50
N ASP A 52 8.53 2.66 19.76
CA ASP A 52 8.49 1.26 20.15
C ASP A 52 7.04 0.78 20.02
N PHE A 53 6.69 0.36 18.81
CA PHE A 53 5.32 0.05 18.40
C PHE A 53 5.20 -1.40 17.96
N ALA A 54 4.30 -2.15 18.60
CA ALA A 54 4.04 -3.52 18.19
C ALA A 54 3.45 -3.54 16.77
N SER A 55 4.15 -4.16 15.82
CA SER A 55 3.77 -4.20 14.40
C SER A 55 2.38 -4.79 14.16
N GLY A 56 1.90 -5.66 15.05
CA GLY A 56 0.60 -6.31 14.95
C GLY A 56 -0.60 -5.35 15.03
N ASP A 57 -0.50 -4.26 15.80
CA ASP A 57 -1.62 -3.34 16.00
C ASP A 57 -1.86 -2.48 14.74
N ILE A 58 -0.78 -2.05 14.07
CA ILE A 58 -0.85 -1.29 12.82
C ILE A 58 -1.43 -2.17 11.70
N GLU A 59 -1.03 -3.44 11.62
CA GLU A 59 -1.54 -4.38 10.62
C GLU A 59 -3.05 -4.54 10.76
N LEU A 60 -3.56 -4.72 11.97
CA LEU A 60 -4.99 -4.85 12.22
C LEU A 60 -5.76 -3.60 11.77
N ILE A 61 -5.26 -2.41 12.12
CA ILE A 61 -5.87 -1.13 11.71
C ILE A 61 -5.80 -0.94 10.19
N ALA A 62 -4.69 -1.31 9.55
CA ALA A 62 -4.54 -1.26 8.10
C ALA A 62 -5.54 -2.18 7.39
N VAL A 63 -5.77 -3.39 7.93
CA VAL A 63 -6.79 -4.31 7.43
C VAL A 63 -8.19 -3.72 7.59
N PHE A 64 -8.53 -3.16 8.76
CA PHE A 64 -9.82 -2.47 8.94
C PHE A 64 -9.98 -1.29 7.98
N GLY A 65 -8.94 -0.45 7.83
CA GLY A 65 -8.93 0.66 6.89
C GLY A 65 -9.14 0.21 5.45
N LEU A 66 -8.44 -0.85 5.02
CA LEU A 66 -8.61 -1.43 3.69
C LEU A 66 -10.02 -1.98 3.47
N ILE A 67 -10.57 -2.70 4.45
CA ILE A 67 -11.95 -3.22 4.39
C ILE A 67 -12.94 -2.07 4.26
N LEU A 68 -12.83 -1.03 5.08
CA LEU A 68 -13.73 0.13 5.02
C LEU A 68 -13.60 0.88 3.69
N LEU A 69 -12.38 1.02 3.15
CA LEU A 69 -12.14 1.65 1.85
C LEU A 69 -12.79 0.85 0.72
N LEU A 70 -12.57 -0.48 0.68
CA LEU A 70 -13.14 -1.35 -0.34
C LEU A 70 -14.66 -1.47 -0.20
N PHE A 71 -15.18 -1.45 1.03
CA PHE A 71 -16.61 -1.43 1.29
C PHE A 71 -17.24 -0.13 0.77
N ASN A 72 -16.65 1.02 1.10
CA ASN A 72 -17.14 2.31 0.59
C ASN A 72 -17.09 2.38 -0.93
N LEU A 73 -16.01 1.86 -1.54
CA LEU A 73 -15.91 1.75 -3.00
C LEU A 73 -17.02 0.89 -3.58
N GLY A 74 -17.39 -0.19 -2.90
CA GLY A 74 -18.53 -1.03 -3.27
C GLY A 74 -19.88 -0.34 -3.12
N LEU A 75 -20.05 0.54 -2.12
CA LEU A 75 -21.27 1.33 -1.94
C LEU A 75 -21.44 2.44 -3.00
N GLU A 76 -20.33 2.99 -3.48
CA GLU A 76 -20.31 4.02 -4.53
C GLU A 76 -20.53 3.43 -5.93
N PHE A 77 -20.46 2.10 -6.06
CA PHE A 77 -20.53 1.40 -7.34
C PHE A 77 -21.97 1.25 -7.85
N ASP A 78 -22.24 1.78 -9.05
CA ASP A 78 -23.51 1.61 -9.74
C ASP A 78 -23.61 0.19 -10.33
N GLN A 79 -24.52 -0.61 -9.77
CA GLN A 79 -24.70 -2.00 -10.18
C GLN A 79 -25.36 -2.11 -11.55
N ASP A 80 -26.29 -1.22 -11.88
CA ASP A 80 -27.06 -1.27 -13.12
C ASP A 80 -26.17 -0.92 -14.32
N GLU A 81 -25.31 0.10 -14.17
CA GLU A 81 -24.31 0.45 -15.18
C GLU A 81 -23.26 -0.66 -15.35
N PHE A 82 -22.86 -1.32 -14.25
CA PHE A 82 -21.92 -2.43 -14.32
C PHE A 82 -22.48 -3.62 -15.08
N PHE A 83 -23.70 -4.08 -14.77
CA PHE A 83 -24.27 -5.24 -15.46
C PHE A 83 -24.53 -4.96 -16.94
N GLY A 84 -24.90 -3.72 -17.30
CA GLY A 84 -25.05 -3.31 -18.70
C GLY A 84 -23.75 -3.35 -19.51
N ASN A 85 -22.61 -3.04 -18.88
CA ASN A 85 -21.30 -2.96 -19.54
C ASN A 85 -20.31 -4.07 -19.12
N ALA A 86 -20.72 -5.05 -18.32
CA ALA A 86 -19.84 -6.03 -17.66
C ALA A 86 -18.93 -6.76 -18.64
N GLY A 87 -19.46 -7.24 -19.78
CA GLY A 87 -18.66 -7.94 -20.78
C GLY A 87 -17.55 -7.07 -21.38
N LYS A 88 -17.84 -5.80 -21.68
CA LYS A 88 -16.86 -4.85 -22.20
C LYS A 88 -15.83 -4.48 -21.12
N LEU A 89 -16.26 -4.32 -19.88
CA LEU A 89 -15.40 -4.04 -18.72
C LEU A 89 -14.44 -5.19 -18.41
N ILE A 90 -14.92 -6.44 -18.48
CA ILE A 90 -14.08 -7.63 -18.25
C ILE A 90 -13.01 -7.73 -19.34
N ILE A 91 -13.35 -7.50 -20.60
CA ILE A 91 -12.38 -7.56 -21.70
C ILE A 91 -11.39 -6.40 -21.59
N SER A 92 -11.85 -5.17 -21.37
CA SER A 92 -10.96 -4.01 -21.27
C SER A 92 -10.09 -4.09 -20.00
N GLY A 93 -10.69 -4.25 -18.82
CA GLY A 93 -9.97 -4.38 -17.55
C GLY A 93 -9.04 -5.60 -17.52
N GLY A 94 -9.54 -6.75 -17.98
CA GLY A 94 -8.75 -7.98 -18.07
C GLY A 94 -7.56 -7.84 -19.01
N SER A 95 -7.75 -7.26 -20.20
CA SER A 95 -6.63 -7.01 -21.12
C SER A 95 -5.62 -6.01 -20.55
N TYR A 96 -6.07 -4.94 -19.88
CA TYR A 96 -5.18 -4.01 -19.19
C TYR A 96 -4.33 -4.71 -18.12
N VAL A 97 -4.94 -5.55 -17.28
CA VAL A 97 -4.23 -6.30 -16.25
C VAL A 97 -3.24 -7.28 -16.87
N LEU A 98 -3.66 -8.06 -17.87
CA LEU A 98 -2.80 -9.05 -18.52
C LEU A 98 -1.61 -8.40 -19.23
N ILE A 99 -1.81 -7.27 -19.90
CA ILE A 99 -0.73 -6.53 -20.57
C ILE A 99 0.24 -5.98 -19.53
N ASN A 100 -0.24 -5.28 -18.50
CA ASN A 100 0.63 -4.71 -17.46
C ASN A 100 1.42 -5.80 -16.72
N MET A 101 0.74 -6.89 -16.38
CA MET A 101 1.35 -8.05 -15.73
C MET A 101 2.38 -8.72 -16.65
N GLY A 102 2.07 -8.92 -17.93
CA GLY A 102 2.98 -9.48 -18.92
C GLY A 102 4.22 -8.62 -19.14
N VAL A 103 4.06 -7.29 -19.25
CA VAL A 103 5.16 -6.33 -19.34
C VAL A 103 6.00 -6.35 -18.06
N GLY A 104 5.38 -6.37 -16.89
CA GLY A 104 6.08 -6.46 -15.61
C GLY A 104 6.91 -7.74 -15.48
N PHE A 105 6.36 -8.88 -15.88
CA PHE A 105 7.11 -10.15 -15.92
C PHE A 105 8.25 -10.12 -16.93
N ALA A 106 8.01 -9.63 -18.15
CA ALA A 106 9.05 -9.51 -19.17
C ALA A 106 10.21 -8.61 -18.69
N PHE A 107 9.88 -7.49 -18.05
CA PHE A 107 10.86 -6.59 -17.45
C PHE A 107 11.62 -7.25 -16.30
N GLY A 108 10.93 -7.95 -15.39
CA GLY A 108 11.56 -8.72 -14.32
C GLY A 108 12.50 -9.80 -14.84
N PHE A 109 12.14 -10.49 -15.93
CA PHE A 109 13.02 -11.44 -16.61
C PHE A 109 14.22 -10.76 -17.26
N ALA A 110 14.04 -9.59 -17.89
CA ALA A 110 15.14 -8.80 -18.45
C ALA A 110 16.15 -8.33 -17.37
N LEU A 111 15.66 -8.07 -16.15
CA LEU A 111 16.50 -7.77 -14.98
C LEU A 111 17.14 -9.04 -14.34
N GLY A 112 16.87 -10.22 -14.87
CA GLY A 112 17.46 -11.48 -14.41
C GLY A 112 16.75 -12.14 -13.23
N TRP A 113 15.58 -11.66 -12.80
CA TRP A 113 14.85 -12.24 -11.66
C TRP A 113 14.35 -13.67 -11.91
N GLY A 114 14.21 -14.12 -13.16
CA GLY A 114 13.77 -15.49 -13.49
C GLY A 114 14.88 -16.53 -13.66
N THR A 115 16.14 -16.12 -13.65
CA THR A 115 17.24 -17.09 -13.60
C THR A 115 17.44 -17.49 -12.15
N ALA A 116 16.93 -18.67 -11.78
CA ALA A 116 17.26 -19.28 -10.50
C ALA A 116 18.78 -19.29 -10.39
N ARG A 117 19.32 -18.43 -9.51
CA ARG A 117 20.74 -18.40 -9.18
C ARG A 117 21.03 -19.72 -8.49
N ARG A 118 21.37 -20.72 -9.30
CA ARG A 118 21.73 -22.05 -8.86
C ARG A 118 22.91 -21.87 -7.92
N SER A 119 22.67 -22.19 -6.66
CA SER A 119 23.68 -22.34 -5.61
C SER A 119 24.95 -22.94 -6.22
N SER A 120 26.02 -22.15 -6.30
CA SER A 120 27.35 -22.72 -6.31
C SER A 120 27.75 -22.92 -4.86
N SER A 121 27.30 -24.05 -4.32
CA SER A 121 28.02 -24.75 -3.27
C SER A 121 29.49 -24.85 -3.66
N ARG A 122 30.35 -24.14 -2.94
CA ARG A 122 31.78 -24.42 -2.76
C ARG A 122 32.04 -24.03 -1.30
N ALA A 123 31.97 -25.03 -0.41
CA ALA A 123 33.11 -25.81 0.08
C ALA A 123 33.77 -25.08 1.26
#